data_AF-A0A497EJ40-F1
#
_entry.id   AF-A0A497EJ40-F1
#
_cell.length_a   1.000
_cell.length_b   1.000
_cell.length_c   1.000
_cell.angle_alpha   90.00
_cell.angle_beta   90.00
_cell.angle_gamma   90.00
#
_symmetry.space_group_name_H-M   'P 1'
#
loop_
_entity.id
_entity.type
_entity.pdbx_description
1 polymer ?
#
loop_
_entity_poly.entity_id
_entity_poly.type
_entity_poly.pdbx_seq_one_letter_code
_entity_poly.pdbx_strand_id
1 'polypeptide(L)'
;MDVEFRIKRFDGSKSYWQSFKVPVRKGMTVLEGLYYIKENIDPSLAFRASCRMGICGSCAIKINNKPRLACETQIMHLGGKTVTLEPLDNFKVLKDLITDFEGFFAKHEFVRPYLIRDDVDY
;
A
#
# COMPACT_ATOMS: atom_id res chain seq x y z
N MET A 1 -11.29 -8.73 -18.51
CA MET A 1 -11.94 -7.40 -18.43
C MET A 1 -10.90 -6.44 -17.95
N ASP A 2 -10.78 -5.27 -18.57
CA ASP A 2 -9.77 -4.30 -18.14
C ASP A 2 -10.35 -3.38 -17.06
N VAL A 3 -9.54 -3.11 -16.05
CA VAL A 3 -9.84 -2.16 -14.98
C VAL A 3 -8.78 -1.06 -15.01
N GLU A 4 -9.23 0.18 -14.83
CA GLU A 4 -8.34 1.32 -14.71
C GLU A 4 -7.78 1.41 -13.29
N PHE A 5 -6.47 1.44 -13.15
CA PHE A 5 -5.78 1.75 -11.91
C PHE A 5 -5.38 3.21 -11.94
N ARG A 6 -6.06 4.06 -11.17
CA ARG A 6 -5.74 5.48 -11.02
C ARG A 6 -4.88 5.66 -9.78
N ILE A 7 -3.57 5.85 -9.98
CA ILE A 7 -2.56 5.85 -8.92
C ILE A 7 -2.07 7.28 -8.66
N LYS A 8 -2.00 7.68 -7.39
CA LYS A 8 -1.35 8.91 -6.94
C LYS A 8 0.16 8.68 -6.88
N ARG A 9 0.85 9.17 -7.91
CA ARG A 9 2.31 9.11 -8.05
C ARG A 9 2.97 10.22 -7.25
N PHE A 10 4.20 9.99 -6.80
CA PHE A 10 5.02 10.98 -6.13
C PHE A 10 6.50 10.75 -6.47
N ASP A 11 7.17 11.76 -7.00
CA ASP A 11 8.55 11.70 -7.47
C ASP A 11 9.59 12.22 -6.46
N GLY A 12 9.17 12.58 -5.25
CA GLY A 12 10.00 13.26 -4.25
C GLY A 12 9.75 14.75 -4.17
N SER A 13 9.12 15.35 -5.19
CA SER A 13 8.84 16.78 -5.26
C SER A 13 7.35 17.10 -5.42
N LYS A 14 6.65 16.39 -6.31
CA LYS A 14 5.24 16.67 -6.65
C LYS A 14 4.42 15.40 -6.71
N SER A 15 3.14 15.55 -6.36
CA SER A 15 2.14 14.50 -6.51
C SER A 15 1.34 14.70 -7.80
N TYR A 16 1.04 13.62 -8.51
CA TYR A 16 0.20 13.66 -9.70
C TYR A 16 -0.59 12.35 -9.88
N TRP A 17 -1.66 12.39 -10.65
CA TRP A 17 -2.46 11.21 -10.95
C TRP A 17 -2.00 10.57 -12.26
N GLN A 18 -1.89 9.26 -12.28
CA GLN A 18 -1.61 8.50 -13.50
C GLN A 18 -2.54 7.27 -13.55
N SER A 19 -3.10 7.02 -14.73
CA SER A 19 -3.99 5.88 -14.98
C SER A 19 -3.28 4.79 -15.77
N PHE A 20 -3.52 3.53 -15.40
CA PHE A 20 -3.03 2.35 -16.09
C PHE A 20 -4.19 1.40 -16.39
N LYS A 21 -4.25 0.82 -17.58
CA LYS A 21 -5.20 -0.25 -17.88
C LYS A 21 -4.58 -1.59 -17.51
N VAL A 22 -5.25 -2.34 -16.65
CA VAL A 22 -4.80 -3.65 -16.17
C VAL A 22 -5.82 -4.72 -16.57
N PRO A 23 -5.41 -5.79 -17.26
CA PRO A 23 -6.29 -6.92 -17.54
C PRO A 23 -6.52 -7.71 -16.24
N VAL A 24 -7.78 -7.82 -15.84
CA VAL A 24 -8.18 -8.47 -14.58
C VAL A 24 -8.76 -9.85 -14.84
N ARG A 25 -8.35 -10.81 -14.00
CA ARG A 25 -8.90 -12.18 -13.91
C ARG A 25 -9.59 -12.43 -12.56
N LYS A 26 -10.40 -13.50 -12.51
CA LYS A 26 -11.07 -13.93 -11.27
C LYS A 26 -10.04 -14.18 -10.16
N GLY A 27 -10.31 -13.65 -8.97
CA GLY A 27 -9.47 -13.78 -7.78
C GLY A 27 -8.24 -12.86 -7.73
N MET A 28 -8.01 -12.03 -8.75
CA MET A 28 -6.86 -11.13 -8.78
C MET A 28 -6.98 -10.03 -7.72
N THR A 29 -5.91 -9.86 -6.96
CA THR A 29 -5.76 -8.87 -5.89
C THR A 29 -5.25 -7.54 -6.45
N VAL A 30 -5.45 -6.45 -5.69
CA VAL A 30 -4.89 -5.14 -6.04
C VAL A 30 -3.37 -5.20 -6.11
N LEU A 31 -2.71 -5.99 -5.24
CA LEU A 31 -1.26 -6.17 -5.28
C LEU A 31 -0.79 -6.84 -6.57
N GLU A 32 -1.49 -7.87 -7.07
CA GLU A 32 -1.18 -8.46 -8.38
C GLU A 32 -1.35 -7.44 -9.51
N GLY A 33 -2.34 -6.54 -9.42
CA GLY A 33 -2.50 -5.43 -10.36
C GLY A 33 -1.31 -4.44 -10.34
N LEU A 34 -0.81 -4.10 -9.15
CA LEU A 34 0.38 -3.27 -8.98
C LEU A 34 1.64 -3.93 -9.56
N TYR A 35 1.82 -5.24 -9.35
CA TYR A 35 2.90 -6.00 -9.97
C TYR A 35 2.77 -6.04 -11.50
N TYR A 36 1.57 -6.27 -12.03
CA TYR A 36 1.34 -6.25 -13.48
C TYR A 36 1.78 -4.92 -14.10
N ILE A 37 1.39 -3.79 -13.50
CA ILE A 37 1.81 -2.46 -13.96
C ILE A 37 3.33 -2.35 -13.93
N LYS A 38 3.96 -2.72 -12.81
CA LYS A 38 5.41 -2.61 -12.65
C LYS A 38 6.19 -3.47 -13.63
N GLU A 39 5.72 -4.68 -13.90
CA GLU A 39 6.44 -5.66 -14.72
C GLU A 39 6.21 -5.42 -16.22
N ASN A 40 5.05 -4.89 -16.61
CA ASN A 40 4.64 -4.88 -18.03
C ASN A 40 4.39 -3.48 -18.60
N ILE A 41 4.23 -2.44 -17.77
CA ILE A 41 3.84 -1.10 -18.24
C ILE A 41 4.83 -0.02 -17.79
N ASP A 42 5.05 0.11 -16.48
CA ASP A 42 5.89 1.16 -15.90
C ASP A 42 6.71 0.62 -14.71
N PRO A 43 7.98 0.23 -14.92
CA PRO A 43 8.84 -0.30 -13.85
C PRO A 43 9.21 0.74 -12.80
N SER A 44 8.96 2.03 -13.03
CA SER A 44 9.26 3.10 -12.07
C SER A 44 8.31 3.13 -10.87
N LEU A 45 7.13 2.49 -10.99
CA LEU A 45 6.11 2.43 -9.94
C LEU A 45 6.66 1.81 -8.65
N ALA A 46 6.50 2.52 -7.54
CA ALA A 46 6.99 2.11 -6.23
C ALA A 46 5.85 1.79 -5.24
N PHE A 47 5.95 0.63 -4.60
CA PHE A 47 5.07 0.17 -3.52
C PHE A 47 5.82 -0.83 -2.64
N ARG A 48 5.36 -1.05 -1.41
CA ARG A 48 5.92 -2.05 -0.49
C ARG A 48 5.06 -3.31 -0.48
N ALA A 49 5.70 -4.48 -0.44
CA ALA A 49 5.05 -5.77 -0.30
C ALA A 49 6.05 -6.79 0.27
N SER A 50 5.54 -7.78 1.02
CA SER A 50 6.37 -8.86 1.58
C SER A 50 5.58 -10.17 1.62
N CYS A 51 4.80 -10.45 2.67
CA CYS A 51 4.19 -11.78 2.88
C CYS A 51 3.11 -12.20 1.86
N ARG A 52 2.43 -11.22 1.22
CA ARG A 52 1.30 -11.44 0.28
C ARG A 52 0.12 -12.26 0.81
N MET A 53 -0.03 -12.38 2.13
CA MET A 53 -1.05 -13.20 2.78
C MET A 53 -1.77 -12.47 3.94
N GLY A 54 -1.74 -11.14 3.93
CA GLY A 54 -2.48 -10.32 4.91
C GLY A 54 -1.85 -10.22 6.31
N ILE A 55 -0.64 -10.75 6.52
CA ILE A 55 -0.03 -10.85 7.87
C ILE A 55 0.87 -9.67 8.21
N CYS A 56 1.79 -9.29 7.33
CA CYS A 56 2.88 -8.37 7.70
C CYS A 56 2.51 -6.88 7.66
N GLY A 57 1.35 -6.51 7.13
CA GLY A 57 0.94 -5.10 6.96
C GLY A 57 1.71 -4.28 5.91
N SER A 58 2.78 -4.81 5.29
CA SER A 58 3.68 -4.01 4.43
C SER A 58 3.04 -3.41 3.17
N CYS A 59 1.93 -3.97 2.69
CA CYS A 59 1.23 -3.49 1.48
C CYS A 59 -0.03 -2.67 1.82
N ALA A 60 -0.07 -2.10 3.02
CA ALA A 60 -1.12 -1.17 3.44
C ALA A 60 -1.05 0.13 2.60
N ILE A 61 -2.14 0.42 1.89
CA ILE A 61 -2.32 1.64 1.09
C ILE A 61 -3.79 2.07 1.18
N LYS A 62 -4.14 3.25 0.64
CA LYS A 62 -5.52 3.68 0.53
C LYS A 62 -6.10 3.26 -0.83
N ILE A 63 -7.10 2.38 -0.79
CA ILE A 63 -7.78 1.80 -1.96
C ILE A 63 -9.23 2.26 -1.95
N ASN A 64 -9.65 2.99 -2.98
CA ASN A 64 -10.98 3.61 -3.07
C ASN A 64 -11.36 4.36 -1.79
N ASN A 65 -10.46 5.27 -1.37
CA ASN A 65 -10.60 6.11 -0.18
C ASN A 65 -10.70 5.36 1.17
N LYS A 66 -10.30 4.07 1.23
CA LYS A 66 -10.24 3.30 2.47
C LYS A 66 -8.86 2.67 2.66
N PRO A 67 -8.24 2.73 3.85
CA PRO A 67 -7.02 1.99 4.12
C PRO A 67 -7.30 0.49 4.06
N ARG A 68 -6.50 -0.25 3.28
CA ARG A 68 -6.64 -1.70 3.06
C ARG A 68 -5.27 -2.31 2.77
N LEU A 69 -5.13 -3.63 2.95
CA LEU A 69 -3.97 -4.35 2.42
C LEU A 69 -4.21 -4.68 0.94
N ALA A 70 -3.29 -4.26 0.07
CA ALA A 70 -3.39 -4.55 -1.36
C ALA A 70 -3.40 -6.06 -1.67
N CYS A 71 -2.72 -6.87 -0.86
CA CYS A 71 -2.61 -8.32 -1.07
C CYS A 71 -3.87 -9.13 -0.75
N GLU A 72 -4.78 -8.61 0.08
CA GLU A 72 -6.04 -9.30 0.42
C GLU A 72 -7.25 -8.70 -0.31
N THR A 73 -7.09 -7.48 -0.85
CA THR A 73 -8.16 -6.75 -1.52
C THR A 73 -8.33 -7.29 -2.94
N GLN A 74 -9.40 -8.05 -3.19
CA GLN A 74 -9.74 -8.51 -4.54
C GLN A 74 -10.33 -7.36 -5.38
N ILE A 75 -9.84 -7.21 -6.60
CA ILE A 75 -10.24 -6.13 -7.52
C ILE A 75 -11.75 -6.18 -7.80
N MET A 76 -12.28 -7.39 -8.04
CA MET A 76 -13.71 -7.58 -8.37
C MET A 76 -14.65 -7.18 -7.22
N HIS A 77 -14.19 -7.24 -5.96
CA HIS A 77 -15.01 -6.87 -4.80
C HIS A 77 -15.14 -5.35 -4.64
N LEU A 78 -14.37 -4.56 -5.40
CA LEU A 78 -14.43 -3.10 -5.36
C LEU A 78 -15.58 -2.50 -6.19
N GLY A 79 -16.25 -3.30 -7.04
CA GLY A 79 -17.53 -2.96 -7.65
C GLY A 79 -17.48 -1.84 -8.72
N GLY A 80 -16.33 -1.58 -9.36
CA GLY A 80 -16.19 -0.51 -10.34
C GLY A 80 -15.18 -0.80 -11.44
N LYS A 81 -15.17 0.07 -12.47
CA LYS A 81 -14.20 0.02 -13.58
C LYS A 81 -12.87 0.72 -13.26
N THR A 82 -12.82 1.50 -12.18
CA THR A 82 -11.64 2.23 -11.73
C THR A 82 -11.33 1.88 -10.28
N VAL A 83 -10.05 1.61 -10.02
CA VAL A 83 -9.46 1.42 -8.69
C VAL A 83 -8.54 2.60 -8.43
N THR A 84 -8.91 3.44 -7.46
CA THR A 84 -8.11 4.60 -7.06
C THR A 84 -7.17 4.21 -5.93
N LEU A 85 -5.87 4.44 -6.13
CA LEU A 85 -4.81 4.06 -5.20
C LEU A 85 -4.03 5.29 -4.74
N GLU A 86 -3.86 5.42 -3.44
CA GLU A 86 -3.12 6.51 -2.79
C GLU A 86 -2.21 5.95 -1.68
N PRO A 87 -1.12 6.64 -1.33
CA PRO A 87 -0.40 6.35 -0.09
C PRO A 87 -1.32 6.51 1.13
N LEU A 88 -0.92 5.89 2.25
CA LEU A 88 -1.66 6.02 3.52
C LEU A 88 -1.70 7.48 3.99
N ASP A 89 -2.84 7.89 4.54
CA ASP A 89 -3.00 9.22 5.14
C ASP A 89 -2.17 9.33 6.45
N ASN A 90 -1.76 10.54 6.80
CA ASN A 90 -0.98 10.87 8.01
C ASN A 90 0.45 10.30 8.05
N PHE A 91 0.94 9.72 6.96
CA PHE A 91 2.33 9.34 6.81
C PHE A 91 3.03 10.20 5.76
N LYS A 92 4.33 10.45 5.96
CA LYS A 92 5.17 11.11 4.95
C LYS A 92 5.33 10.17 3.74
N VAL A 93 5.01 10.65 2.55
CA VAL A 93 5.18 9.89 1.31
C VAL A 93 6.65 9.95 0.88
N LEU A 94 7.27 8.80 0.64
CA LEU A 94 8.65 8.71 0.16
C LEU A 94 8.70 8.64 -1.37
N LYS A 95 7.87 7.78 -1.98
CA LYS A 95 7.73 7.65 -3.43
C LYS A 95 6.44 6.89 -3.75
N ASP A 96 5.62 7.41 -4.66
CA ASP A 96 4.35 6.81 -5.08
C ASP A 96 3.48 6.34 -3.88
N LEU A 97 3.35 5.02 -3.70
CA LEU A 97 2.55 4.40 -2.64
C LEU A 97 3.37 4.03 -1.41
N ILE A 98 4.67 4.33 -1.39
CA ILE A 98 5.56 4.08 -0.25
C ILE A 98 5.50 5.24 0.72
N THR A 99 5.13 4.95 1.96
CA THR A 99 5.15 5.90 3.08
C THR A 99 6.24 5.57 4.09
N ASP A 100 6.67 6.57 4.84
CA ASP A 100 7.61 6.47 5.95
C ASP A 100 6.90 5.96 7.21
N PHE A 101 7.48 4.97 7.90
CA PHE A 101 6.92 4.38 9.13
C PHE A 101 7.73 4.70 10.39
N GLU A 102 8.82 5.47 10.29
CA GLU A 102 9.67 5.80 11.45
C GLU A 102 8.86 6.42 12.59
N GLY A 103 8.00 7.40 12.28
CA GLY A 103 7.15 8.04 13.29
C GLY A 103 6.09 7.12 13.92
N PHE A 104 5.70 6.04 13.24
CA PHE A 104 4.81 5.02 13.81
C PHE A 104 5.58 4.15 14.81
N PHE A 105 6.76 3.65 14.42
CA PHE A 105 7.57 2.79 15.28
C PHE A 105 8.12 3.54 16.49
N ALA A 106 8.47 4.82 16.37
CA ALA A 106 8.87 5.65 17.51
C ALA A 106 7.75 5.76 18.56
N LYS A 107 6.48 5.91 18.13
CA LYS A 107 5.33 5.93 19.04
C LYS A 107 5.07 4.56 19.68
N HIS A 108 5.25 3.49 18.90
CA HIS A 108 5.15 2.13 19.40
C HIS A 108 6.22 1.84 20.47
N GLU A 109 7.46 2.27 20.25
CA GLU A 109 8.54 2.15 21.24
C GLU A 109 8.26 2.96 22.51
N PHE A 110 7.77 4.20 22.35
CA PHE A 110 7.45 5.09 23.48
C PHE A 110 6.48 4.48 24.49
N VAL A 111 5.50 3.68 24.05
CA VAL A 111 4.54 3.03 24.96
C VAL A 111 5.11 1.81 25.68
N ARG A 112 6.37 1.44 25.44
CA ARG A 112 7.05 0.27 26.02
C ARG A 112 6.19 -1.00 25.97
N PRO A 113 5.87 -1.53 24.78
CA PRO A 113 4.91 -2.61 24.58
C PRO A 113 5.55 -3.98 24.86
N TYR A 114 6.12 -4.11 26.05
CA TYR A 114 6.81 -5.29 26.57
C TYR A 114 6.57 -5.38 28.08
N LEU A 115 6.86 -6.55 28.65
CA LEU A 115 6.73 -6.76 30.09
C LEU A 115 7.79 -5.93 30.83
N ILE A 116 7.34 -5.04 31.71
CA ILE A 116 8.19 -4.32 32.65
C ILE A 116 8.14 -5.06 33.98
N ARG A 117 9.30 -5.52 34.44
CA ARG A 117 9.46 -6.22 35.72
C ARG A 117 9.95 -5.25 36.78
N ASP A 118 9.33 -5.28 37.96
CA ASP A 118 9.72 -4.42 39.09
C ASP A 118 10.96 -4.96 39.84
N ASP A 119 11.32 -6.23 39.62
CA ASP A 119 12.42 -6.92 40.31
C ASP A 119 13.76 -6.87 39.56
N VAL A 120 13.83 -6.12 38.45
CA VAL A 120 15.03 -5.95 37.63
C VAL A 120 15.19 -4.47 37.28
N ASP A 121 16.31 -3.86 37.66
CA ASP A 121 16.69 -2.54 37.15
C ASP A 121 17.19 -2.71 35.70
N TYR A 122 16.51 -2.07 34.76
CA TYR A 122 16.82 -2.08 33.32
C TYR A 122 17.72 -0.90 32.92
#